data_AF-A0A0D6LF88-F1
#
_entry.id   AF-A0A0D6LF88-F1
#
_cell.length_a   1.000
_cell.length_b   1.000
_cell.length_c   1.000
_cell.angle_alpha   90.00
_cell.angle_beta   90.00
_cell.angle_gamma   90.00
#
_symmetry.space_group_name_H-M   'P 1'
#
loop_
_entity.id
_entity.type
_entity.pdbx_description
1 polymer ?
#
loop_
_entity_poly.entity_id
_entity_poly.type
_entity_poly.pdbx_seq_one_letter_code
_entity_poly.pdbx_strand_id
1 'polypeptide(L)'
;MKKAKAGGVPITRNQQHHKSVKDKVETELKTSAKATTGNGSVPNNMQRSSTAAPAFQDLQFKTNETRALIAQGEVAKKMNTQKQRMSELSAASISEVPNDHAVYRSVGRMFLLTTKDAEIERHNKEALEYKQKIEGFAKQKEYLQRGLEEAERNLREMVQARRA
;
A
#
# COMPACT_ATOMS: atom_id res chain seq x y z
N MET A 1 -56.98 14.90 35.71
CA MET A 1 -56.14 15.42 34.60
C MET A 1 -55.22 14.31 34.11
N LYS A 2 -55.17 14.12 32.79
CA LYS A 2 -54.66 12.92 32.10
C LYS A 2 -53.12 12.80 32.22
N LYS A 3 -52.62 11.64 32.70
CA LYS A 3 -51.21 11.25 32.57
C LYS A 3 -50.99 10.76 31.14
N ALA A 4 -50.17 11.46 30.36
CA ALA A 4 -49.75 11.03 29.04
C ALA A 4 -48.73 9.88 29.16
N LYS A 5 -49.11 8.70 28.66
CA LYS A 5 -48.21 7.57 28.41
C LYS A 5 -47.26 7.96 27.28
N ALA A 6 -45.98 8.16 27.60
CA ALA A 6 -44.93 8.13 26.59
C ALA A 6 -44.75 6.69 26.13
N GLY A 7 -45.16 6.39 24.89
CA GLY A 7 -44.88 5.13 24.22
C GLY A 7 -43.39 5.05 23.90
N GLY A 8 -42.63 4.38 24.77
CA GLY A 8 -41.27 3.95 24.47
C GLY A 8 -41.32 2.76 23.52
N VAL A 9 -40.95 2.98 22.26
CA VAL A 9 -40.62 1.89 21.34
C VAL A 9 -39.34 1.22 21.84
N PRO A 10 -39.31 -0.10 22.13
CA PRO A 10 -38.07 -0.76 22.49
C PRO A 10 -37.17 -0.84 21.26
N ILE A 11 -36.10 -0.04 21.24
CA ILE A 11 -35.01 -0.20 20.28
C ILE A 11 -34.34 -1.54 20.61
N THR A 12 -34.61 -2.54 19.79
CA THR A 12 -33.92 -3.83 19.83
C THR A 12 -32.46 -3.57 19.51
N ARG A 13 -31.61 -3.71 20.54
CA ARG A 13 -30.15 -3.68 20.44
C ARG A 13 -29.71 -4.86 19.59
N ASN A 14 -29.57 -4.65 18.29
CA ASN A 14 -28.99 -5.62 17.37
C ASN A 14 -27.49 -5.75 17.69
N GLN A 15 -27.15 -6.66 18.61
CA GLN A 15 -25.78 -7.08 18.84
C GLN A 15 -25.32 -7.90 17.64
N GLN A 16 -24.88 -7.21 16.60
CA GLN A 16 -24.01 -7.83 15.61
C GLN A 16 -22.65 -8.02 16.27
N HIS A 17 -22.42 -9.25 16.74
CA HIS A 17 -21.09 -9.74 17.07
C HIS A 17 -20.19 -9.51 15.85
N HIS A 18 -19.27 -8.55 15.95
CA HIS A 18 -18.12 -8.45 15.04
C HIS A 18 -17.26 -9.70 15.24
N LYS A 19 -17.54 -10.74 14.45
CA LYS A 19 -16.57 -11.83 14.25
C LYS A 19 -15.42 -11.28 13.41
N SER A 20 -14.21 -11.51 13.87
CA SER A 20 -12.97 -11.09 13.23
C SER A 20 -12.89 -11.69 11.83
N VAL A 21 -12.39 -10.92 10.87
CA VAL A 21 -12.15 -11.37 9.48
C VAL A 21 -11.28 -12.63 9.43
N LYS A 22 -10.48 -12.88 10.47
CA LYS A 22 -9.66 -14.09 10.61
C LYS A 22 -10.48 -15.38 10.79
N ASP A 23 -11.62 -15.31 11.49
CA ASP A 23 -12.43 -16.51 11.81
C ASP A 23 -13.23 -17.00 10.60
N LYS A 24 -13.50 -16.11 9.64
CA LYS A 24 -14.23 -16.43 8.39
C LYS A 24 -13.37 -17.14 7.36
N VAL A 25 -12.04 -16.90 7.38
CA VAL A 25 -11.09 -17.55 6.46
C VAL A 25 -10.80 -18.98 6.90
N GLU A 26 -10.85 -19.27 8.20
CA GLU A 26 -10.54 -20.60 8.72
C GLU A 26 -11.69 -21.61 8.57
N THR A 27 -12.93 -21.13 8.39
CA THR A 27 -14.11 -21.98 8.22
C THR A 27 -14.35 -22.43 6.77
N GLU A 28 -13.81 -21.74 5.77
CA GLU A 28 -13.93 -22.15 4.36
C GLU A 28 -12.83 -23.13 3.91
N LEU A 29 -11.77 -23.30 4.70
CA LEU A 29 -10.66 -24.21 4.39
C LEU A 29 -10.88 -25.68 4.85
N LYS A 30 -11.94 -25.98 5.60
CA LYS A 30 -12.19 -27.34 6.14
C LYS A 30 -13.29 -28.13 5.43
N THR A 31 -14.02 -27.54 4.47
CA THR A 31 -15.16 -28.18 3.81
C THR A 31 -14.87 -28.79 2.44
N SER A 32 -13.64 -28.67 1.92
CA SER A 32 -13.23 -29.28 0.64
C SER A 32 -12.52 -30.63 0.79
N ALA A 33 -12.33 -31.14 2.01
CA ALA A 33 -11.49 -32.32 2.28
C ALA A 33 -12.23 -33.67 2.31
N LYS A 34 -13.45 -33.80 1.76
CA LYS A 34 -14.17 -35.09 1.78
C LYS A 34 -15.09 -35.32 0.59
N ALA A 35 -14.52 -35.55 -0.59
CA ALA A 35 -15.16 -36.31 -1.66
C ALA A 35 -14.11 -36.77 -2.67
N THR A 36 -13.87 -38.08 -2.73
CA THR A 36 -13.62 -38.92 -3.94
C THR A 36 -12.77 -40.13 -3.53
N THR A 37 -13.42 -41.13 -2.98
CA THR A 37 -12.96 -42.53 -3.01
C THR A 37 -13.43 -43.08 -4.35
N GLY A 38 -12.51 -43.23 -5.30
CA GLY A 38 -12.81 -43.68 -6.65
C GLY A 38 -11.61 -44.42 -7.23
N ASN A 39 -11.71 -45.74 -7.19
CA ASN A 39 -10.73 -46.71 -7.64
C ASN A 39 -10.44 -46.52 -9.14
N GLY A 40 -9.17 -46.36 -9.51
CA GLY A 40 -8.74 -46.19 -10.90
C GLY A 40 -7.23 -46.30 -11.01
N SER A 41 -6.76 -47.50 -11.33
CA SER A 41 -5.36 -47.80 -11.61
C SER A 41 -4.80 -46.87 -12.68
N VAL A 42 -3.76 -46.08 -12.35
CA VAL A 42 -2.91 -45.41 -13.33
C VAL A 42 -1.49 -45.92 -13.12
N PRO A 43 -0.82 -46.45 -14.16
CA PRO A 43 0.50 -47.03 -14.01
C PRO A 43 1.56 -45.95 -13.73
N ASN A 44 2.53 -46.40 -12.94
CA ASN A 44 3.81 -45.79 -12.64
C ASN A 44 4.45 -45.14 -13.89
N ASN A 45 4.74 -43.85 -13.83
CA ASN A 45 5.80 -43.24 -14.62
C ASN A 45 6.61 -42.28 -13.75
N MET A 46 7.58 -42.87 -13.08
CA MET A 46 8.73 -42.20 -12.48
C MET A 46 9.45 -41.32 -13.53
N GLN A 47 9.88 -40.13 -13.11
CA GLN A 47 10.81 -39.23 -13.80
C GLN A 47 10.37 -38.64 -15.17
N ARG A 48 9.72 -37.48 -15.11
CA ARG A 48 10.00 -36.39 -16.07
C ARG A 48 10.36 -35.12 -15.29
N SER A 49 11.47 -34.51 -15.69
CA SER A 49 12.15 -33.33 -15.14
C SER A 49 11.37 -32.01 -15.29
N SER A 50 10.10 -31.91 -14.89
CA SER A 50 9.21 -30.83 -15.35
C SER A 50 8.89 -29.67 -14.39
N THR A 51 9.49 -29.58 -13.20
CA THR A 51 9.22 -28.44 -12.27
C THR A 51 9.84 -27.11 -12.73
N ALA A 52 10.71 -27.12 -13.73
CA ALA A 52 11.42 -25.93 -14.21
C ALA A 52 10.53 -24.93 -14.96
N ALA A 53 9.51 -25.38 -15.70
CA ALA A 53 8.68 -24.48 -16.51
C ALA A 53 7.72 -23.60 -15.67
N PRO A 54 7.02 -24.14 -14.65
CA PRO A 54 6.23 -23.31 -13.73
C PRO A 54 7.08 -22.33 -12.93
N ALA A 55 8.22 -22.79 -12.38
CA ALA A 55 9.12 -21.95 -11.59
C ALA A 55 9.72 -20.79 -12.41
N PHE A 56 10.02 -21.03 -13.69
CA PHE A 56 10.49 -19.99 -14.60
C PHE A 56 9.41 -18.95 -14.90
N GLN A 57 8.18 -19.39 -15.16
CA GLN A 57 7.05 -18.48 -15.42
C GLN A 57 6.74 -17.60 -14.21
N ASP A 58 6.75 -18.19 -13.01
CA ASP A 58 6.54 -17.46 -11.76
C ASP A 58 7.64 -16.41 -11.52
N LEU A 59 8.89 -16.77 -11.80
CA LEU A 59 10.02 -15.85 -11.66
C LEU A 59 9.93 -14.69 -12.67
N GLN A 60 9.51 -14.95 -13.91
CA GLN A 60 9.25 -13.89 -14.89
C GLN A 60 8.15 -12.93 -14.43
N PHE A 61 7.05 -13.47 -13.92
CA PHE A 61 5.95 -12.66 -13.41
C PHE A 61 6.41 -11.73 -12.29
N LYS A 62 7.12 -12.28 -11.28
CA LYS A 62 7.69 -11.50 -10.17
C LYS A 62 8.68 -10.44 -10.62
N THR A 63 9.48 -10.74 -11.64
CA THR A 63 10.44 -9.78 -12.24
C THR A 63 9.70 -8.60 -12.87
N ASN A 64 8.63 -8.87 -13.62
CA ASN A 64 7.82 -7.81 -14.24
C ASN A 64 7.07 -6.98 -13.20
N GLU A 65 6.52 -7.62 -12.17
CA GLU A 65 5.88 -6.94 -11.05
C GLU A 65 6.87 -6.02 -10.32
N THR A 66 8.08 -6.49 -10.05
CA THR A 66 9.14 -5.71 -9.40
C THR A 66 9.52 -4.48 -10.24
N ARG A 67 9.62 -4.62 -11.57
CA ARG A 67 9.84 -3.49 -12.48
C ARG A 67 8.72 -2.45 -12.40
N ALA A 68 7.47 -2.89 -12.37
CA ALA A 68 6.32 -2.01 -12.24
C ALA A 68 6.34 -1.25 -10.90
N LEU A 69 6.67 -1.93 -9.80
CA LEU A 69 6.79 -1.31 -8.48
C LEU A 69 7.92 -0.26 -8.43
N ILE A 70 9.07 -0.54 -9.05
CA ILE A 70 10.16 0.44 -9.18
C ILE A 70 9.70 1.68 -9.95
N ALA A 71 9.01 1.49 -11.08
CA ALA A 71 8.50 2.59 -11.89
C ALA A 71 7.46 3.43 -11.12
N GLN A 72 6.55 2.79 -10.40
CA GLN A 72 5.56 3.46 -9.56
C GLN A 72 6.24 4.25 -8.43
N GLY A 73 7.25 3.66 -7.77
CA GLY A 73 8.05 4.32 -6.74
C GLY A 73 8.74 5.58 -7.25
N GLU A 74 9.26 5.56 -8.48
CA GLU A 74 9.86 6.74 -9.11
C GLU A 74 8.84 7.87 -9.36
N VAL A 75 7.64 7.54 -9.84
CA VAL A 75 6.56 8.53 -10.00
C VAL A 75 6.17 9.13 -8.66
N ALA A 76 6.01 8.28 -7.63
CA ALA A 76 5.69 8.74 -6.28
C ALA A 76 6.81 9.63 -5.71
N LYS A 77 8.09 9.28 -5.90
CA LYS A 77 9.24 10.08 -5.50
C LYS A 77 9.22 11.47 -6.14
N LYS A 78 8.96 11.55 -7.45
CA LYS A 78 8.86 12.83 -8.17
C LYS A 78 7.72 13.70 -7.63
N MET A 79 6.54 13.12 -7.42
CA MET A 79 5.39 13.83 -6.85
C MET A 79 5.71 14.37 -5.44
N ASN A 80 6.32 13.56 -4.58
CA ASN A 80 6.68 14.01 -3.22
C ASN A 80 7.78 15.09 -3.25
N THR A 81 8.72 15.03 -4.20
CA THR A 81 9.74 16.07 -4.40
C THR A 81 9.11 17.41 -4.77
N GLN A 82 8.10 17.39 -5.66
CA GLN A 82 7.34 18.59 -6.00
C GLN A 82 6.60 19.14 -4.77
N LYS A 83 5.92 18.28 -4.01
CA LYS A 83 5.20 18.70 -2.80
C LYS A 83 6.12 19.26 -1.73
N GLN A 84 7.28 18.66 -1.50
CA GLN A 84 8.30 19.18 -0.59
C GLN A 84 8.68 20.61 -0.98
N ARG A 85 9.05 20.82 -2.24
CA ARG A 85 9.44 22.14 -2.74
C ARG A 85 8.32 23.16 -2.61
N MET A 86 7.07 22.76 -2.88
CA MET A 86 5.93 23.64 -2.68
C MET A 86 5.76 24.05 -1.22
N SER A 87 5.89 23.12 -0.28
CA SER A 87 5.82 23.43 1.16
C SER A 87 6.96 24.37 1.59
N GLU A 88 8.19 24.13 1.13
CA GLU A 88 9.35 25.01 1.40
C GLU A 88 9.14 26.43 0.86
N LEU A 89 8.66 26.55 -0.39
CA LEU A 89 8.36 27.84 -1.01
C LEU A 89 7.23 28.57 -0.28
N SER A 90 6.18 27.86 0.14
CA SER A 90 5.10 28.46 0.92
C SER A 90 5.59 29.00 2.27
N ALA A 91 6.44 28.26 2.97
CA ALA A 91 7.05 28.74 4.22
C ALA A 91 7.88 30.01 3.99
N ALA A 92 8.68 30.04 2.92
CA ALA A 92 9.48 31.22 2.54
C ALA A 92 8.58 32.42 2.20
N SER A 93 7.56 32.24 1.36
CA SER A 93 6.61 33.30 1.01
C SER A 93 5.85 33.85 2.22
N ILE A 94 5.43 33.00 3.16
CA ILE A 94 4.77 33.46 4.39
C ILE A 94 5.74 34.24 5.27
N SER A 95 7.03 33.87 5.28
CA SER A 95 8.06 34.56 6.08
C SER A 95 8.27 36.02 5.64
N GLU A 96 8.06 36.32 4.37
CA GLU A 96 8.15 37.67 3.79
C GLU A 96 6.96 38.58 4.16
N VAL A 97 5.84 38.01 4.63
CA VAL A 97 4.65 38.78 5.01
C VAL A 97 4.91 39.57 6.31
N PRO A 98 4.55 40.86 6.41
CA PRO A 98 4.69 41.62 7.64
C PRO A 98 3.86 41.04 8.80
N ASN A 99 4.39 41.11 10.02
CA ASN A 99 3.75 40.51 11.21
C ASN A 99 2.42 41.17 11.62
N ASP A 100 2.10 42.34 11.07
CA ASP A 100 0.86 43.09 11.33
C ASP A 100 -0.37 42.53 10.56
N HIS A 101 -0.15 41.60 9.64
CA HIS A 101 -1.23 41.06 8.82
C HIS A 101 -1.85 39.80 9.43
N ALA A 102 -3.18 39.72 9.39
CA ALA A 102 -3.91 38.51 9.72
C ALA A 102 -3.61 37.40 8.70
N VAL A 103 -3.19 36.23 9.18
CA VAL A 103 -2.88 35.06 8.34
C VAL A 103 -4.03 34.08 8.40
N TYR A 104 -4.52 33.64 7.23
CA TYR A 104 -5.64 32.70 7.13
C TYR A 104 -5.24 31.41 6.41
N ARG A 105 -5.61 30.27 7.00
CA ARG A 105 -5.44 28.95 6.39
C ARG A 105 -6.74 28.46 5.79
N SER A 106 -6.69 27.99 4.54
CA SER A 106 -7.82 27.31 3.91
C SER A 106 -8.02 25.89 4.45
N VAL A 107 -9.25 25.57 4.85
CA VAL A 107 -9.70 24.21 5.18
C VAL A 107 -10.97 23.91 4.37
N GLY A 108 -10.81 23.21 3.25
CA GLY A 108 -11.89 22.99 2.28
C GLY A 108 -12.34 24.32 1.67
N ARG A 109 -13.57 24.74 1.99
CA ARG A 109 -14.16 26.02 1.54
C ARG A 109 -14.15 27.11 2.63
N MET A 110 -13.54 26.84 3.79
CA MET A 110 -13.47 27.77 4.92
C MET A 110 -12.05 28.32 5.09
N PHE A 111 -11.94 29.45 5.79
CA PHE A 111 -10.67 30.07 6.15
C PHE A 111 -10.59 30.23 7.67
N LEU A 112 -9.53 29.72 8.28
CA LEU A 112 -9.27 29.81 9.71
C LEU A 112 -8.22 30.87 9.98
N LEU A 113 -8.48 31.75 10.95
CA LEU A 113 -7.47 32.68 11.44
C LEU A 113 -6.36 31.89 12.14
N THR A 114 -5.12 32.20 11.80
CA THR A 114 -3.90 31.53 12.28
C THR A 114 -2.82 32.57 12.52
N THR A 115 -1.71 32.15 13.13
CA THR A 115 -0.52 32.98 13.27
C THR A 115 0.49 32.65 12.17
N LYS A 116 1.30 33.64 11.79
CA LYS A 116 2.39 33.49 10.83
C LYS A 116 3.32 32.34 11.21
N ASP A 117 3.77 32.32 12.45
CA ASP A 117 4.73 31.31 12.93
C ASP A 117 4.15 29.89 12.88
N ALA A 118 2.88 29.72 13.23
CA ALA A 118 2.22 28.42 13.18
C ALA A 118 2.11 27.88 11.75
N GLU A 119 1.82 28.73 10.76
CA GLU A 119 1.77 28.30 9.36
C GLU A 119 3.15 27.99 8.78
N ILE A 120 4.18 28.75 9.16
CA ILE A 120 5.57 28.45 8.79
C ILE A 120 6.00 27.10 9.37
N GLU A 121 5.76 26.86 10.66
CA GLU A 121 6.08 25.60 11.32
C GLU A 121 5.35 24.43 10.66
N ARG A 122 4.06 24.59 10.33
CA ARG A 122 3.26 23.58 9.64
C ARG A 122 3.87 23.22 8.29
N HIS A 123 4.23 24.21 7.47
CA HIS A 123 4.84 23.98 6.17
C HIS A 123 6.22 23.34 6.27
N ASN A 124 7.04 23.74 7.25
CA ASN A 124 8.34 23.11 7.51
C ASN A 124 8.18 21.63 7.92
N LYS A 125 7.19 21.33 8.75
CA LYS A 125 6.85 19.95 9.12
C LYS A 125 6.41 19.12 7.91
N GLU A 126 5.54 19.67 7.06
CA GLU A 126 5.12 19.00 5.82
C GLU A 126 6.30 18.73 4.87
N ALA A 127 7.20 19.70 4.70
CA ALA A 127 8.40 19.53 3.90
C ALA A 127 9.28 18.39 4.43
N LEU A 128 9.46 18.33 5.76
CA LEU A 128 10.21 17.25 6.40
C LEU A 128 9.56 15.88 6.20
N GLU A 129 8.24 15.78 6.31
CA GLU A 129 7.50 14.53 6.05
C GLU A 129 7.67 14.07 4.60
N TYR A 130 7.62 14.99 3.63
CA TYR A 130 7.86 14.66 2.22
C TYR A 130 9.31 14.23 1.97
N LYS A 131 10.29 14.89 2.61
CA LYS A 131 11.70 14.49 2.57
C LYS A 131 11.89 13.05 3.06
N GLN A 132 11.29 12.69 4.19
CA GLN A 132 11.34 11.33 4.72
C GLN A 132 10.73 10.30 3.75
N LYS A 133 9.60 10.63 3.10
CA LYS A 133 8.99 9.77 2.07
C LYS A 133 9.90 9.59 0.86
N ILE A 134 10.57 10.65 0.40
CA ILE A 134 11.51 10.61 -0.73
C ILE A 134 12.69 9.68 -0.40
N GLU A 135 13.25 9.80 0.80
CA GLU A 135 14.32 8.91 1.30
C GLU A 135 13.83 7.46 1.39
N GLY A 136 12.59 7.25 1.85
CA GLY A 136 11.94 5.94 1.87
C GLY A 136 11.84 5.31 0.48
N PHE A 137 11.34 6.06 -0.52
CA PHE A 137 11.27 5.58 -1.89
C PHE A 137 12.65 5.31 -2.50
N ALA A 138 13.66 6.10 -2.16
CA ALA A 138 15.03 5.87 -2.63
C ALA A 138 15.59 4.54 -2.10
N LYS A 139 15.42 4.26 -0.80
CA LYS A 139 15.84 2.98 -0.19
C LYS A 139 15.05 1.80 -0.74
N GLN A 140 13.73 1.95 -0.89
CA GLN A 140 12.87 0.91 -1.47
C GLN A 140 13.30 0.57 -2.91
N LYS A 141 13.59 1.59 -3.72
CA LYS A 141 14.09 1.40 -5.08
C LYS A 141 15.38 0.61 -5.07
N GLU A 142 16.37 1.01 -4.28
CA GLU A 142 17.67 0.35 -4.21
C GLU A 142 17.52 -1.14 -3.83
N TYR A 143 16.68 -1.43 -2.84
CA TYR A 143 16.37 -2.80 -2.44
C TYR A 143 15.76 -3.62 -3.58
N LEU A 144 14.73 -3.08 -4.25
CA LEU A 144 14.06 -3.75 -5.37
C LEU A 144 14.97 -3.92 -6.59
N GLN A 145 15.87 -2.96 -6.84
CA GLN A 145 16.83 -3.04 -7.95
C GLN A 145 17.83 -4.18 -7.75
N ARG A 146 18.41 -4.31 -6.54
CA ARG A 146 19.33 -5.41 -6.23
C ARG A 146 18.65 -6.77 -6.41
N GLY A 147 17.42 -6.91 -5.91
CA GLY A 147 16.63 -8.14 -6.08
C GLY A 147 16.25 -8.42 -7.54
N LEU A 148 15.96 -7.37 -8.32
CA LEU A 148 15.66 -7.50 -9.75
C LEU A 148 16.87 -7.97 -10.55
N GLU A 149 18.06 -7.40 -10.30
CA GLU A 149 19.31 -7.79 -10.97
C GLU A 149 19.65 -9.26 -10.74
N GLU A 150 19.45 -9.74 -9.51
CA GLU A 150 19.64 -11.14 -9.15
C GLU A 150 18.61 -12.05 -9.85
N ALA A 151 17.33 -11.68 -9.83
CA ALA A 151 16.27 -12.43 -10.50
C ALA A 151 16.51 -12.52 -12.01
N GLU A 152 16.96 -11.42 -12.64
CA GLU A 152 17.29 -11.39 -14.07
C GLU A 152 18.51 -12.26 -14.40
N ARG A 153 19.54 -12.29 -13.54
CA ARG A 153 20.69 -13.19 -13.72
C ARG A 153 20.24 -14.65 -13.69
N ASN A 154 19.42 -15.02 -12.71
CA ASN A 154 18.89 -16.38 -12.58
C ASN A 154 18.01 -16.77 -13.80
N LEU A 155 17.15 -15.86 -14.28
CA LEU A 155 16.37 -16.10 -15.51
C LEU A 155 17.27 -16.34 -16.74
N ARG A 156 18.37 -15.59 -16.89
CA ARG A 156 19.33 -15.80 -17.99
C ARG A 156 20.00 -17.16 -17.91
N GLU A 157 20.45 -17.57 -16.73
CA GLU A 157 21.07 -18.88 -16.49
C GLU A 157 20.10 -20.03 -16.80
N MET A 158 18.83 -19.94 -16.34
CA MET A 158 17.80 -20.95 -16.65
C MET A 158 17.52 -21.08 -18.15
N VAL A 159 17.50 -19.98 -18.90
CA VAL A 159 17.29 -20.01 -20.36
C VAL A 159 18.48 -20.64 -21.08
N GLN A 160 19.72 -20.36 -20.66
CA GLN A 160 20.92 -20.95 -21.23
C GLN A 160 21.00 -22.45 -20.94
N ALA A 161 20.70 -22.87 -19.70
CA ALA A 161 20.66 -24.28 -19.31
C ALA A 161 19.62 -25.11 -20.06
N ARG A 162 18.57 -24.47 -20.61
CA ARG A 162 17.53 -25.13 -21.42
C ARG A 162 17.88 -25.22 -22.91
N ARG A 163 18.93 -24.50 -23.35
CA ARG A 163 19.41 -24.48 -24.74
C ARG A 163 20.67 -25.33 -24.95
N ALA A 164 21.45 -25.56 -23.90
CA ALA A 164 22.53 -26.54 -23.86
C ALA A 164 21.98 -27.96 -23.70
#